data_AF-A0A3D4P7Y0-F1
#
_entry.id   AF-A0A3D4P7Y0-F1
#
_cell.length_a   1.000
_cell.length_b   1.000
_cell.length_c   1.000
_cell.angle_alpha   90.00
_cell.angle_beta   90.00
_cell.angle_gamma   90.00
#
_symmetry.space_group_name_H-M   'P 1'
#
loop_
_entity.id
_entity.type
_entity.pdbx_description
1 polymer ?
#
loop_
_entity_poly.entity_id
_entity_poly.type
_entity_poly.pdbx_seq_one_letter_code
_entity_poly.pdbx_strand_id
1 'polypeptide(L)'
;SCKNNLKQIGLALHNYHDVHKTFPQGAMGRPQSTEGPTNNFSWLVYILPMLEENALYDQFNFNEYYTTTTNRNAAMNKVNTYFCPSSRNADQMSNVAGVWAMHYLGLSGPIGAVNG
;
A
#
# COMPACT_ATOMS: atom_id res chain seq x y z
N SER A 1 18.34 8.52 0.14
CA SER A 1 19.01 7.35 -0.49
C SER A 1 18.14 6.12 -0.27
N CYS A 2 18.23 5.09 -1.12
CA CYS A 2 17.32 3.93 -1.01
C CYS A 2 17.44 3.19 0.33
N LYS A 3 18.63 3.17 0.92
CA LYS A 3 18.83 2.64 2.27
C LYS A 3 18.03 3.42 3.31
N ASN A 4 17.96 4.74 3.20
CA ASN A 4 17.20 5.58 4.12
C ASN A 4 15.69 5.40 3.91
N ASN A 5 15.23 5.31 2.67
CA ASN A 5 13.83 5.03 2.36
C ASN A 5 13.39 3.67 2.95
N LEU A 6 14.22 2.63 2.79
CA LEU A 6 13.94 1.32 3.39
C LEU A 6 13.88 1.38 4.92
N LYS A 7 14.78 2.15 5.55
CA LYS A 7 14.73 2.37 7.01
C LYS A 7 13.44 3.09 7.43
N GLN A 8 13.01 4.11 6.69
CA GLN A 8 11.76 4.82 6.95
C GLN A 8 10.54 3.90 6.81
N ILE A 9 10.51 3.05 5.78
CA ILE A 9 9.47 2.04 5.60
C ILE A 9 9.45 1.04 6.76
N GLY A 10 10.62 0.54 7.16
CA GLY A 10 10.75 -0.36 8.31
C GLY A 10 10.25 0.27 9.61
N LEU A 11 10.63 1.53 9.88
CA LEU A 11 10.14 2.27 11.03
C LEU A 11 8.62 2.48 10.97
N ALA A 12 8.07 2.83 9.80
CA ALA A 12 6.64 2.98 9.60
C ALA A 12 5.85 1.70 9.89
N LEU A 13 6.38 0.54 9.47
CA LEU A 13 5.80 -0.77 9.78
C LEU A 13 5.82 -1.06 11.29
N HIS A 14 6.91 -0.74 11.99
CA HIS A 14 6.98 -0.89 13.45
C HIS A 14 6.02 0.06 14.17
N ASN A 15 5.94 1.33 13.76
CA ASN A 15 4.99 2.29 14.32
C ASN A 15 3.55 1.84 14.12
N TYR A 16 3.22 1.28 12.95
CA TYR A 16 1.91 0.69 12.70
C TYR A 16 1.63 -0.45 13.67
N HIS A 17 2.58 -1.36 13.87
CA HIS A 17 2.47 -2.46 14.83
C HIS A 17 2.30 -1.96 16.27
N ASP A 18 3.00 -0.91 16.67
CA ASP A 18 2.86 -0.36 18.04
C ASP A 18 1.47 0.17 18.31
N VAL A 19 0.83 0.80 17.31
CA VAL A 19 -0.54 1.33 17.40
C VAL A 19 -1.59 0.22 17.28
N HIS A 20 -1.46 -0.70 16.31
CA HIS A 20 -2.50 -1.66 15.95
C HIS A 20 -2.29 -3.07 16.53
N LYS A 21 -1.14 -3.30 17.19
CA LYS A 21 -0.72 -4.60 17.77
C LYS A 21 -0.62 -5.75 16.76
N THR A 22 -0.54 -5.41 15.47
CA THR A 22 -0.32 -6.32 14.36
C THR A 22 0.40 -5.59 13.24
N PHE A 23 1.15 -6.30 12.40
CA PHE A 23 1.58 -5.74 11.12
C PHE A 23 0.39 -5.59 10.17
N PRO A 24 0.45 -4.65 9.22
CA PRO A 24 -0.58 -4.51 8.22
C PRO A 24 -0.63 -5.77 7.34
N GLN A 25 -1.83 -6.15 6.95
CA GLN A 25 -2.04 -7.21 5.97
C GLN A 25 -1.34 -6.88 4.63
N GLY A 26 -0.71 -7.88 4.01
CA GLY A 26 0.04 -7.68 2.76
C GLY A 26 -0.86 -7.21 1.61
N ALA A 27 -1.93 -7.95 1.38
CA ALA A 27 -3.12 -7.62 0.61
C ALA A 27 -4.12 -8.76 0.85
N MET A 28 -5.41 -8.48 1.05
CA MET A 28 -6.40 -9.55 0.97
C MET A 28 -6.54 -9.97 -0.50
N GLY A 29 -6.56 -11.29 -0.75
CA GLY A 29 -6.65 -11.86 -2.09
C GLY A 29 -7.86 -11.33 -2.89
N ARG A 30 -7.88 -11.60 -4.20
CA ARG A 30 -8.95 -11.15 -5.10
C ARG A 30 -10.32 -11.56 -4.54
N PRO A 31 -11.20 -10.60 -4.18
CA PRO A 31 -12.48 -10.95 -3.58
C PRO A 31 -13.38 -11.70 -4.57
N GLN A 32 -14.30 -12.51 -4.03
CA GLN A 32 -15.28 -13.27 -4.80
C GLN A 32 -16.33 -12.38 -5.48
N SER A 33 -16.53 -11.13 -5.01
CA SER A 33 -17.45 -10.14 -5.58
C SER A 33 -16.72 -8.83 -5.86
N THR A 34 -17.20 -8.03 -6.83
CA THR A 34 -16.74 -6.66 -7.09
C THR A 34 -17.48 -5.61 -6.26
N GLU A 35 -18.33 -6.04 -5.33
CA GLU A 35 -19.25 -5.21 -4.57
C GLU A 35 -19.11 -5.50 -3.06
N GLY A 36 -19.10 -4.43 -2.25
CA GLY A 36 -19.01 -4.46 -0.79
C GLY A 36 -17.71 -3.84 -0.23
N PRO A 37 -17.68 -3.49 1.07
CA PRO A 37 -16.46 -3.04 1.73
C PRO A 37 -15.41 -4.13 1.63
N THR A 38 -14.26 -3.77 1.09
CA THR A 38 -13.14 -4.70 0.98
C THR A 38 -11.97 -4.12 1.76
N ASN A 39 -11.51 -4.84 2.79
CA ASN A 39 -10.25 -4.52 3.46
C ASN A 39 -9.06 -4.94 2.56
N ASN A 40 -9.09 -4.61 1.26
CA ASN A 40 -8.20 -5.19 0.26
C ASN A 40 -7.09 -4.24 -0.17
N PHE A 41 -6.79 -3.24 0.64
CA PHE A 41 -5.67 -2.35 0.39
C PHE A 41 -4.34 -3.04 0.71
N SER A 42 -3.30 -2.66 -0.01
CA SER A 42 -1.95 -3.09 0.31
C SER A 42 -1.50 -2.49 1.65
N TRP A 43 -0.60 -3.17 2.36
CA TRP A 43 0.11 -2.63 3.52
C TRP A 43 0.67 -1.22 3.30
N LEU A 44 1.02 -0.88 2.05
CA LEU A 44 1.52 0.43 1.64
C LEU A 44 0.51 1.56 1.90
N VAL A 45 -0.79 1.30 1.82
CA VAL A 45 -1.81 2.30 2.15
C VAL A 45 -1.90 2.45 3.67
N TYR A 46 -1.87 1.35 4.41
CA TYR A 46 -2.04 1.35 5.87
C TYR A 46 -0.90 2.05 6.63
N ILE A 47 0.30 2.13 6.06
CA ILE A 47 1.43 2.80 6.70
C ILE A 47 1.59 4.28 6.30
N LEU A 48 0.76 4.82 5.39
CA LEU A 48 0.84 6.22 4.96
C LEU A 48 0.85 7.22 6.14
N PRO A 49 0.00 7.07 7.17
CA PRO A 49 0.05 7.96 8.34
C PRO A 49 1.41 7.95 9.05
N MET A 50 2.07 6.79 9.07
CA MET A 50 3.39 6.59 9.70
C MET A 50 4.55 7.11 8.83
N LEU A 51 4.25 7.52 7.59
CA LEU A 51 5.15 8.15 6.64
C LEU A 51 4.86 9.65 6.47
N GLU A 52 4.04 10.24 7.35
CA GLU A 52 3.58 11.63 7.27
C GLU A 52 2.65 11.93 6.06
N GLU A 53 2.12 10.90 5.40
CA GLU A 53 1.23 10.99 4.24
C GLU A 53 -0.26 10.93 4.63
N ASN A 54 -0.64 11.58 5.74
CA ASN A 54 -2.03 11.57 6.26
C ASN A 54 -3.04 12.15 5.24
N ALA A 55 -2.68 13.24 4.57
CA ALA A 55 -3.54 13.87 3.57
C ALA A 55 -3.81 12.96 2.36
N LEU A 56 -2.92 12.02 2.06
CA LEU A 56 -3.14 11.00 1.04
C LEU A 56 -3.95 9.84 1.59
N TYR A 57 -3.68 9.41 2.83
CA TYR A 57 -4.45 8.37 3.50
C TYR A 57 -5.95 8.70 3.54
N ASP A 58 -6.29 9.95 3.85
CA ASP A 58 -7.66 10.44 3.94
C ASP A 58 -8.41 10.46 2.60
N GLN A 59 -7.71 10.34 1.46
CA GLN A 59 -8.32 10.25 0.13
C GLN A 59 -8.85 8.84 -0.19
N PHE A 60 -8.41 7.81 0.56
CA PHE A 60 -8.87 6.45 0.35
C PHE A 60 -10.23 6.21 1.03
N ASN A 61 -11.18 5.70 0.26
CA ASN A 61 -12.44 5.20 0.80
C ASN A 61 -12.32 3.70 1.10
N PHE A 62 -12.14 3.37 2.38
CA PHE A 62 -12.00 1.99 2.86
C PHE A 62 -13.30 1.16 2.81
N ASN A 63 -14.45 1.80 2.55
CA ASN A 63 -15.73 1.12 2.31
C ASN A 63 -15.93 0.73 0.84
N GLU A 64 -14.99 1.11 -0.03
CA GLU A 64 -15.01 0.85 -1.46
C GLU A 64 -13.88 -0.10 -1.87
N TYR A 65 -14.02 -0.65 -3.07
CA TYR A 65 -12.95 -1.43 -3.70
C TYR A 65 -11.74 -0.56 -4.07
N TYR A 66 -10.54 -1.12 -4.00
CA TYR A 66 -9.32 -0.42 -4.42
C TYR A 66 -9.31 -0.04 -5.92
N THR A 67 -10.16 -0.70 -6.73
CA THR A 67 -10.29 -0.45 -8.17
C THR A 67 -11.28 0.64 -8.53
N THR A 68 -12.06 1.18 -7.57
CA THR A 68 -13.02 2.26 -7.83
C THR A 68 -12.30 3.54 -8.25
N THR A 69 -13.00 4.44 -8.94
CA THR A 69 -12.40 5.69 -9.42
C THR A 69 -11.82 6.53 -8.27
N THR A 70 -12.52 6.61 -7.13
CA THR A 70 -12.06 7.31 -5.93
C THR A 70 -10.69 6.80 -5.48
N ASN A 71 -10.60 5.49 -5.23
CA ASN A 71 -9.38 4.87 -4.71
C ASN A 71 -8.25 4.79 -5.75
N ARG A 72 -8.58 4.61 -7.03
CA ARG A 72 -7.60 4.70 -8.13
C ARG A 72 -6.99 6.09 -8.21
N ASN A 73 -7.80 7.14 -8.08
CA ASN A 73 -7.30 8.51 -8.10
C ASN A 73 -6.34 8.78 -6.94
N ALA A 74 -6.69 8.32 -5.73
CA ALA A 74 -5.79 8.40 -4.58
C ALA A 74 -4.47 7.65 -4.85
N ALA A 75 -4.52 6.43 -5.38
CA ALA A 75 -3.34 5.61 -5.69
C ALA A 75 -2.42 6.17 -6.81
N MET A 76 -2.86 7.17 -7.57
CA MET A 76 -2.01 7.87 -8.55
C MET A 76 -1.05 8.88 -7.90
N ASN A 77 -1.29 9.26 -6.63
CA ASN A 77 -0.38 10.15 -5.91
C ASN A 77 0.93 9.43 -5.59
N LYS A 78 2.06 10.09 -5.90
CA LYS A 78 3.38 9.52 -5.73
C LYS A 78 3.88 9.71 -4.29
N VAL A 79 4.12 8.61 -3.58
CA VAL A 79 4.78 8.62 -2.26
C VAL A 79 6.27 8.40 -2.44
N ASN A 80 7.07 9.47 -2.32
CA ASN A 80 8.51 9.46 -2.65
C ASN A 80 9.30 8.40 -1.88
N THR A 81 8.89 8.08 -0.65
CA THR A 81 9.53 7.06 0.18
C THR A 81 9.50 5.67 -0.47
N TYR A 82 8.51 5.37 -1.31
CA TYR A 82 8.42 4.09 -2.02
C TYR A 82 9.31 3.97 -3.26
N PHE A 83 10.03 5.04 -3.61
CA PHE A 83 10.90 5.07 -4.79
C PHE A 83 12.35 5.18 -4.39
N CYS A 84 13.16 4.25 -4.87
CA CYS A 84 14.60 4.26 -4.66
C CYS A 84 15.26 5.26 -5.63
N PRO A 85 15.81 6.40 -5.16
CA PRO A 85 16.42 7.41 -6.05
C PRO A 85 17.72 6.94 -6.73
N SER A 86 18.30 5.82 -6.29
CA SER A 86 19.45 5.17 -6.95
C SER A 86 19.04 3.96 -7.78
N SER A 87 17.73 3.74 -7.99
CA SER A 87 17.25 2.77 -8.96
C SER A 87 17.71 3.22 -10.35
N ARG A 88 18.19 2.28 -11.15
CA ARG A 88 18.56 2.55 -12.55
C ARG A 88 17.32 2.71 -13.44
N ASN A 89 16.17 2.23 -12.97
CA ASN A 89 14.91 2.35 -13.66
C ASN A 89 14.26 3.67 -13.26
N ALA A 90 13.72 4.38 -14.25
CA ALA A 90 12.86 5.52 -13.98
C ALA A 90 11.63 5.06 -13.18
N ASP A 91 11.08 5.94 -12.35
CA ASP A 91 9.79 5.69 -11.72
C ASP A 91 8.74 5.62 -12.85
N GLN A 92 8.08 4.46 -13.01
CA GLN A 92 7.11 4.24 -14.07
C GLN A 92 5.70 4.03 -13.50
N MET A 93 4.70 4.61 -14.15
CA MET A 93 3.31 4.19 -13.97
C MET A 93 3.08 2.87 -14.72
N SER A 94 2.35 1.97 -14.09
CA SER A 94 1.90 0.72 -14.70
C SER A 94 0.93 1.01 -15.83
N ASN A 95 1.24 0.54 -17.04
CA ASN A 95 0.37 0.63 -18.22
C ASN A 95 -0.94 -0.16 -18.08
N VAL A 96 -1.02 -1.08 -17.11
CA VAL A 96 -2.20 -1.94 -16.89
C VAL A 96 -3.13 -1.36 -15.83
N ALA A 97 -2.56 -0.79 -14.77
CA ALA A 97 -3.33 -0.34 -13.60
C ALA A 97 -3.44 1.20 -13.49
N GLY A 98 -2.61 1.96 -14.20
CA GLY A 98 -2.58 3.43 -14.11
C GLY A 98 -2.08 3.94 -12.77
N VAL A 99 -1.33 3.13 -12.01
CA VAL A 99 -0.74 3.47 -10.70
C VAL A 99 0.78 3.28 -10.74
N TRP A 100 1.52 3.92 -9.84
CA TRP A 100 2.98 3.84 -9.83
C TRP A 100 3.51 2.44 -9.47
N ALA A 101 4.50 1.96 -10.22
CA ALA A 101 5.27 0.77 -9.89
C ALA A 101 6.33 1.12 -8.84
N MET A 102 6.09 0.70 -7.60
CA MET A 102 6.96 1.01 -6.46
C MET A 102 8.17 0.07 -6.40
N HIS A 103 9.28 0.57 -5.85
CA HIS A 103 10.55 -0.16 -5.78
C HIS A 103 10.66 -1.13 -4.59
N TYR A 104 9.72 -1.07 -3.66
CA TYR A 104 9.64 -1.95 -2.49
C TYR A 104 8.34 -2.75 -2.56
N LEU A 105 8.45 -4.03 -2.93
CA LEU A 105 7.33 -4.95 -3.03
C LEU A 105 7.17 -5.75 -1.72
N GLY A 106 5.93 -5.87 -1.25
CA GLY A 106 5.56 -6.86 -0.24
C GLY A 106 4.94 -8.08 -0.90
N LEU A 107 5.30 -9.28 -0.42
CA LEU A 107 4.63 -10.51 -0.80
C LEU A 107 3.47 -10.75 0.17
N SER A 108 2.23 -10.78 -0.31
CA SER A 108 1.17 -11.44 0.45
C SER A 108 1.47 -12.93 0.39
N GLY A 109 1.69 -13.58 1.54
CA GLY A 109 1.86 -15.03 1.61
C GLY A 109 0.71 -15.79 0.92
N PRO A 110 0.85 -17.11 0.71
CA PRO A 110 -0.24 -17.89 0.12
C PRO A 110 -1.52 -17.71 0.96
N ILE A 111 -2.68 -17.77 0.30
CA ILE A 111 -3.97 -17.83 0.98
C ILE A 111 -3.97 -19.13 1.80
N GLY A 112 -3.51 -19.06 3.04
CA GLY A 112 -3.73 -20.10 4.03
C GLY A 112 -5.22 -20.06 4.36
N ALA A 113 -5.90 -21.19 4.19
CA ALA A 113 -7.27 -21.37 4.62
C ALA A 113 -7.36 -21.17 6.15
N VAL A 114 -7.48 -19.93 6.60
CA VAL A 114 -7.93 -19.63 7.96
C VAL A 114 -9.44 -19.66 7.95
N ASN A 115 -9.98 -20.88 8.10
CA ASN A 115 -11.27 -21.05 8.76
C ASN A 115 -11.05 -20.69 10.23
N GLY A 116 -11.54 -19.51 10.61
CA GLY A 116 -11.70 -19.07 11.99
C GLY A 116 -13.04 -18.38 12.09
#